data_AF-A0A8B9FRP8-F1
#
_entry.id   AF-A0A8B9FRP8-F1
#
_cell.length_a   1.000
_cell.length_b   1.000
_cell.length_c   1.000
_cell.angle_alpha   90.00
_cell.angle_beta   90.00
_cell.angle_gamma   90.00
#
_symmetry.space_group_name_H-M   'P 1'
#
loop_
_entity.id
_entity.type
_entity.pdbx_description
1 polymer ?
#
loop_
_entity_poly.entity_id
_entity_poly.type
_entity_poly.pdbx_seq_one_letter_code
_entity_poly.pdbx_strand_id
1 'polypeptide(L)'
;PETPQEGSASKGDIRQKVWDYLEASGLADFPRPVHRRIPNFKGASHAATRLLGLQEFKAAKTVKINPDAPQKNARFLTLEVSNSTVAPLRRRVGLWCLVASHG
;
A
#
# COMPACT_ATOMS: atom_id res chain seq x y z
N PRO A 1 5.85 17.63 42.20
CA PRO A 1 6.59 16.67 41.37
C PRO A 1 5.80 16.34 40.09
N GLU A 2 6.22 16.94 38.97
CA GLU A 2 5.68 16.59 37.66
C GLU A 2 6.18 15.19 37.29
N THR A 3 5.26 14.25 37.12
CA THR A 3 5.51 12.95 36.51
C THR A 3 6.11 13.15 35.12
N PRO A 4 7.19 12.44 34.73
CA PRO A 4 7.67 12.50 33.36
C PRO A 4 6.54 12.09 32.43
N GLN A 5 6.16 12.94 31.47
CA GLN A 5 5.27 12.51 30.40
C GLN A 5 5.98 11.38 29.66
N GLU A 6 5.46 10.16 29.79
CA GLU A 6 5.86 9.02 28.96
C GLU A 6 5.79 9.46 27.50
N GLY A 7 6.97 9.65 26.89
CA GLY A 7 7.08 10.19 25.55
C GLY A 7 6.31 9.33 24.57
N SER A 8 5.30 9.90 23.92
CA SER A 8 4.54 9.23 22.88
C SER A 8 5.51 8.67 21.82
N ALA A 9 5.43 7.37 21.52
CA ALA A 9 6.30 6.73 20.54
C ALA A 9 6.30 7.51 19.21
N SER A 10 7.47 7.78 18.66
CA SER A 10 7.56 8.51 17.39
C SER A 10 7.01 7.66 16.25
N LYS A 11 6.65 8.31 15.14
CA LYS A 11 6.32 7.58 13.89
C LYS A 11 7.47 6.69 13.41
N GLY A 12 8.71 7.03 13.75
CA GLY A 12 9.89 6.20 13.48
C GLY A 12 9.85 4.91 14.28
N ASP A 13 9.63 5.01 15.59
CA ASP A 13 9.62 3.87 16.51
C ASP A 13 8.51 2.88 16.17
N ILE A 14 7.32 3.39 15.84
CA ILE A 14 6.19 2.54 15.43
C ILE A 14 6.49 1.80 14.12
N ARG A 15 7.07 2.49 13.12
CA ARG A 15 7.46 1.84 11.87
C ARG A 15 8.50 0.75 12.08
N GLN A 16 9.49 1.02 12.93
CA GLN A 16 10.52 0.05 13.26
C GLN A 16 9.91 -1.20 13.90
N LYS A 17 9.04 -1.02 14.92
CA LYS A 17 8.32 -2.13 15.57
C LYS A 17 7.51 -2.97 14.59
N VAL A 18 6.77 -2.33 13.67
CA VAL A 18 5.96 -3.05 12.67
C VAL A 18 6.84 -3.79 11.66
N TRP A 19 7.92 -3.17 11.18
CA TRP A 19 8.86 -3.83 10.27
C TRP A 19 9.52 -5.05 10.92
N ASP A 20 10.00 -4.91 12.15
CA ASP A 20 10.62 -6.00 12.90
C ASP A 20 9.64 -7.14 13.11
N TYR A 21 8.39 -6.83 13.48
CA TYR A 21 7.34 -7.83 13.64
C TYR A 21 7.05 -8.60 12.34
N LEU A 22 6.94 -7.91 11.20
CA LEU A 22 6.66 -8.55 9.90
C LEU A 22 7.79 -9.50 9.48
N GLU A 23 9.04 -9.11 9.71
CA GLU A 23 10.22 -9.94 9.40
C GLU A 23 10.32 -11.14 10.34
N ALA A 24 10.22 -10.92 11.65
CA ALA A 24 10.35 -11.96 12.67
C ALA A 24 9.21 -12.99 12.61
N SER A 25 8.00 -12.54 12.26
CA SER A 25 6.82 -13.43 12.16
C SER A 25 6.73 -14.13 10.80
N GLY A 26 7.66 -13.90 9.87
CA GLY A 26 7.60 -14.46 8.52
C GLY A 26 6.36 -14.02 7.72
N LEU A 27 5.80 -12.85 8.06
CA LEU A 27 4.63 -12.26 7.39
C LEU A 27 5.03 -11.37 6.21
N ALA A 28 6.30 -10.93 6.16
CA ALA A 28 6.85 -10.20 5.03
C ALA A 28 6.99 -11.10 3.80
N ASP A 29 6.55 -10.59 2.65
CA ASP A 29 6.79 -11.18 1.33
C ASP A 29 7.87 -10.40 0.56
N PHE A 30 8.45 -10.99 -0.48
CA PHE A 30 9.42 -10.31 -1.34
C PHE A 30 8.82 -9.01 -1.94
N PRO A 31 9.55 -7.89 -1.98
CA PRO A 31 10.97 -7.73 -1.65
C PRO A 31 11.26 -7.52 -0.16
N ARG A 32 12.27 -8.25 0.34
CA ARG A 32 12.80 -8.15 1.71
C ARG A 32 14.23 -7.55 1.70
N PRO A 33 14.72 -6.97 2.81
CA PRO A 33 13.97 -6.66 4.03
C PRO A 33 12.98 -5.50 3.81
N VAL A 34 11.94 -5.43 4.63
CA VAL A 34 10.86 -4.43 4.53
C VAL A 34 11.22 -3.07 5.10
N HIS A 35 12.28 -3.00 5.92
CA HIS A 35 12.74 -1.75 6.53
C HIS A 35 12.96 -0.64 5.50
N ARG A 36 12.52 0.57 5.84
CA ARG A 36 12.61 1.77 4.99
C ARG A 36 11.82 1.68 3.67
N ARG A 37 10.91 0.70 3.54
CA ARG A 37 10.03 0.51 2.37
C ARG A 37 8.56 0.41 2.80
N ILE A 38 7.64 0.43 1.83
CA ILE A 38 6.26 -0.05 2.05
C ILE A 38 6.32 -1.58 2.07
N PRO A 39 6.04 -2.25 3.20
CA PRO A 39 6.19 -3.70 3.32
C PRO A 39 5.25 -4.45 2.38
N ASN A 40 5.79 -5.41 1.63
CA ASN A 40 4.94 -6.45 1.07
C ASN A 40 4.66 -7.50 2.15
N PHE A 41 3.45 -8.05 2.18
CA PHE A 41 3.03 -8.95 3.24
C PHE A 41 2.12 -10.06 2.71
N LYS A 42 2.15 -11.20 3.39
CA LYS A 42 1.27 -12.33 3.11
C LYS A 42 -0.18 -11.92 3.26
N GLY A 43 -0.95 -12.11 2.21
CA GLY A 43 -2.35 -11.70 2.15
C GLY A 43 -2.59 -10.30 1.56
N ALA A 44 -1.57 -9.61 1.05
CA ALA A 44 -1.76 -8.32 0.37
C ALA A 44 -2.77 -8.39 -0.79
N SER A 45 -2.76 -9.49 -1.56
CA SER A 45 -3.73 -9.71 -2.65
C SER A 45 -5.18 -9.82 -2.12
N HIS A 46 -5.38 -10.59 -1.06
CA HIS A 46 -6.68 -10.75 -0.40
C HIS A 46 -7.14 -9.44 0.27
N ALA A 47 -6.24 -8.68 0.87
CA ALA A 47 -6.57 -7.37 1.42
C ALA A 47 -7.08 -6.40 0.32
N ALA A 48 -6.52 -6.48 -0.89
CA ALA A 48 -6.93 -5.64 -2.01
C ALA A 48 -8.34 -5.95 -2.51
N THR A 49 -8.83 -7.20 -2.41
CA THR A 49 -10.19 -7.55 -2.88
C THR A 49 -11.28 -6.85 -2.07
N ARG A 50 -11.00 -6.42 -0.83
CA ARG A 50 -11.93 -5.64 -0.02
C ARG A 50 -12.30 -4.29 -0.65
N LEU A 51 -11.46 -3.74 -1.54
CA LEU A 51 -11.79 -2.53 -2.30
C LEU A 51 -13.10 -2.69 -3.10
N LEU A 52 -13.35 -3.89 -3.62
CA LEU A 52 -14.55 -4.20 -4.41
C LEU A 52 -15.86 -4.09 -3.59
N GLY A 53 -15.77 -4.07 -2.26
CA GLY A 53 -16.92 -3.90 -1.37
C GLY A 53 -17.25 -2.44 -1.08
N LEU A 54 -16.33 -1.50 -1.32
CA LEU A 54 -16.48 -0.09 -0.94
C LEU A 54 -17.28 0.67 -1.99
N GLN A 55 -18.32 1.39 -1.57
CA GLN A 55 -19.15 2.19 -2.49
C GLN A 55 -18.36 3.36 -3.06
N GLU A 56 -17.46 3.94 -2.27
CA GLU A 56 -16.57 5.03 -2.68
C GLU A 56 -15.62 4.57 -3.79
N PHE A 57 -15.13 3.33 -3.72
CA PHE A 57 -14.28 2.75 -4.76
C PHE A 57 -15.07 2.54 -6.06
N LYS A 58 -16.30 2.03 -5.97
CA LYS A 58 -17.19 1.82 -7.12
C LYS A 58 -17.61 3.13 -7.79
N ALA A 59 -17.85 4.18 -7.02
CA ALA A 59 -18.26 5.49 -7.51
C ALA A 59 -17.08 6.36 -8.01
N ALA A 60 -15.83 5.97 -7.73
CA ALA A 60 -14.66 6.76 -8.08
C ALA A 60 -14.38 6.74 -9.59
N LYS A 61 -14.34 7.92 -10.21
CA LYS A 61 -13.88 8.12 -11.60
C LYS A 61 -12.36 8.02 -11.76
N THR A 62 -11.61 8.22 -10.69
CA THR A 62 -10.15 8.18 -10.70
C THR A 62 -9.67 7.61 -9.39
N VAL A 63 -8.74 6.65 -9.45
CA VAL A 63 -8.16 6.02 -8.27
C VAL A 63 -6.64 6.16 -8.35
N LYS A 64 -6.03 6.66 -7.28
CA LYS A 64 -4.58 6.75 -7.17
C LYS A 64 -4.03 5.54 -6.42
N ILE A 65 -3.08 4.84 -7.02
CA ILE A 65 -2.48 3.63 -6.45
C ILE A 65 -0.96 3.68 -6.63
N ASN A 66 -0.20 3.34 -5.59
CA ASN A 66 1.27 3.32 -5.68
C ASN A 66 1.77 2.11 -6.48
N PRO A 67 2.97 2.20 -7.09
CA PRO A 67 3.57 1.08 -7.82
C PRO A 67 4.17 -0.02 -6.92
N ASP A 68 4.17 0.15 -5.59
CA ASP A 68 4.76 -0.81 -4.66
C ASP A 68 4.11 -2.20 -4.74
N ALA A 69 4.91 -3.23 -4.45
CA ALA A 69 4.53 -4.64 -4.52
C ALA A 69 3.21 -4.99 -3.81
N PRO A 70 2.95 -4.56 -2.56
CA PRO A 70 1.68 -4.88 -1.88
C PRO A 70 0.43 -4.31 -2.57
N GLN A 71 0.58 -3.30 -3.44
CA GLN A 71 -0.53 -2.67 -4.13
C GLN A 71 -0.73 -3.19 -5.56
N LYS A 72 0.02 -4.23 -5.97
CA LYS A 72 -0.11 -4.83 -7.32
C LYS A 72 -1.54 -5.26 -7.61
N ASN A 73 -2.18 -5.98 -6.68
CA ASN A 73 -3.55 -6.47 -6.90
C ASN A 73 -4.58 -5.34 -6.87
N ALA A 74 -4.38 -4.29 -6.07
CA ALA A 74 -5.25 -3.11 -6.09
C ALA A 74 -5.22 -2.43 -7.47
N ARG A 75 -4.04 -2.32 -8.11
CA ARG A 75 -3.93 -1.81 -9.49
C ARG A 75 -4.68 -2.69 -10.48
N PHE A 76 -4.49 -4.01 -10.39
CA PHE A 76 -5.16 -4.97 -11.26
C PHE A 76 -6.69 -4.85 -11.15
N LEU A 77 -7.23 -4.94 -9.93
CA LEU A 77 -8.68 -4.86 -9.69
C LEU A 77 -9.29 -3.54 -10.15
N THR A 78 -8.56 -2.44 -10.02
CA THR A 78 -9.03 -1.13 -10.51
C THR A 78 -9.15 -1.15 -12.04
N LEU A 79 -8.15 -1.69 -12.73
CA LEU A 79 -8.18 -1.79 -14.20
C LEU A 79 -9.24 -2.80 -14.71
N GLU A 80 -9.54 -3.83 -13.92
CA GLU A 80 -10.52 -4.86 -14.28
C GLU A 80 -11.97 -4.39 -14.09
N VAL A 81 -12.27 -3.71 -12.99
CA VAL A 81 -13.65 -3.41 -12.59
C VAL A 81 -14.16 -2.07 -13.13
N SER A 82 -13.28 -1.15 -13.50
CA SER A 82 -13.68 0.23 -13.72
C SER A 82 -13.26 0.79 -15.08
N ASN A 83 -14.15 1.59 -15.68
CA ASN A 83 -13.80 2.59 -16.68
C ASN A 83 -12.98 3.76 -16.06
N SER A 84 -12.32 3.53 -14.93
CA SER A 84 -11.67 4.57 -14.12
C SER A 84 -10.17 4.58 -14.35
N THR A 85 -9.63 5.78 -14.48
CA THR A 85 -8.21 5.99 -14.74
C THR A 85 -7.37 5.75 -13.49
N VAL A 86 -6.28 5.00 -13.62
CA VAL A 86 -5.23 4.92 -12.58
C VAL A 86 -4.26 6.08 -12.77
N ALA A 87 -4.17 6.97 -11.78
CA ALA A 87 -3.27 8.12 -11.87
C ALA A 87 -1.79 7.71 -11.70
N PRO A 88 -0.87 8.19 -12.57
CA PRO A 88 0.54 7.92 -12.43
C PRO A 88 1.16 8.60 -11.21
N LEU A 89 1.99 7.86 -10.46
CA LEU A 89 2.86 8.45 -9.45
C LEU A 89 4.32 8.30 -9.87
N ARG A 90 5.06 9.41 -9.92
CA ARG A 90 6.51 9.40 -10.11
C ARG A 90 7.18 8.72 -8.92
N ARG A 91 7.87 7.60 -9.16
CA ARG A 91 9.01 7.21 -8.32
C ARG A 91 10.19 8.11 -8.68
N ARG A 92 11.04 8.42 -7.69
CA ARG A 92 12.31 9.17 -7.89
C ARG A 92 13.28 8.48 -8.86
N VAL A 93 13.04 7.21 -9.21
CA VAL A 93 13.78 6.43 -10.22
C VAL A 93 12.76 5.59 -11.01
N GLY A 94 12.45 5.99 -12.24
CA GLY A 94 11.65 5.20 -13.19
C GLY A 94 10.13 5.29 -13.03
N LEU A 95 9.45 5.63 -14.12
CA LEU A 95 7.99 5.65 -14.25
C LEU A 95 7.48 4.25 -14.61
N TRP A 96 6.47 3.75 -13.91
CA TRP A 96 5.55 2.75 -14.48
C TRP A 96 4.15 3.04 -14.00
N CYS A 97 3.27 3.42 -14.93
CA CYS A 97 1.83 3.37 -14.75
C CYS A 97 1.16 2.97 -16.07
N LEU A 98 0.28 1.98 -15.97
CA LEU A 98 -0.66 1.60 -17.00
C LEU A 98 -1.74 2.67 -17.08
N VAL A 99 -1.89 3.29 -18.24
CA VAL A 99 -3.07 4.07 -18.59
C VAL A 99 -3.97 3.13 -19.37
N ALA A 100 -5.08 2.71 -18.77
CA ALA A 100 -6.19 2.17 -19.54
C ALA A 100 -7.20 3.32 -19.71
N SER A 101 -7.34 3.80 -20.94
CA SER A 101 -8.48 4.60 -21.36
C SER A 101 -9.21 3.74 -22.38
N HIS A 102 -10.36 3.19 -22.02
CA HIS A 102 -11.31 2.70 -23.02
C HIS A 102 -12.21 3.86 -23.40
N GLY A 103 -11.85 4.50 -24.51
CA GLY A 103 -12.67 5.43 -25.27
C GLY A 103 -12.62 5.02 -26.73
#